data_AF-A0A955XY26-F1
#
_entry.id   AF-A0A955XY26-F1
#
_cell.length_a   1.000
_cell.length_b   1.000
_cell.length_c   1.000
_cell.angle_alpha   90.00
_cell.angle_beta   90.00
_cell.angle_gamma   90.00
#
_symmetry.space_group_name_H-M   'P 1'
#
loop_
_entity.id
_entity.type
_entity.pdbx_description
1 polymer ?
#
loop_
_entity_poly.entity_id
_entity_poly.type
_entity_poly.pdbx_seq_one_letter_code
_entity_poly.pdbx_strand_id
1 'polypeptide(L)'
;LGEGAHRLTIPNVARGAGVAVPTVYRHFPTKEDLEDGIGQHVRKARVGKEFHGLEGLLRVTRENWDGAADLPNGTLAVLLATNVRDIGRSQEHRRSYLETHLGPDLDGLLPEDREHFLDVVQSIASGPAAVAFLRACGSAERAHDAASWMLRTLHETLKARANG
;
A
#
# COMPACT_ATOMS: atom_id res chain seq x y z
N LEU A 1 5.44 11.95 -13.45
CA LEU A 1 4.03 11.75 -13.01
C LEU A 1 3.05 11.77 -14.17
N GLY A 2 3.15 12.72 -15.11
CA GLY A 2 2.21 12.83 -16.25
C GLY A 2 2.16 11.60 -17.17
N GLU A 3 3.30 11.16 -17.73
CA GLU A 3 3.25 10.21 -18.85
C GLU A 3 2.56 8.85 -18.54
N GLY A 4 2.69 8.32 -17.33
CA GLY A 4 2.10 7.02 -16.96
C GLY A 4 0.56 7.08 -16.85
N ALA A 5 0.04 8.12 -16.19
CA ALA A 5 -1.41 8.33 -16.05
C ALA A 5 -2.05 8.84 -17.35
N HIS A 6 -1.29 9.57 -18.19
CA HIS A 6 -1.73 9.94 -19.54
C HIS A 6 -1.75 8.75 -20.51
N ARG A 7 -0.97 7.69 -20.26
CA ARG A 7 -0.97 6.45 -21.05
C ARG A 7 -2.07 5.47 -20.65
N LEU A 8 -2.59 5.54 -19.43
CA LEU A 8 -3.76 4.77 -19.02
C LEU A 8 -5.04 5.45 -19.56
N THR A 9 -5.45 5.06 -20.76
CA THR A 9 -6.67 5.55 -21.41
C THR A 9 -7.56 4.37 -21.77
N ILE A 10 -8.88 4.58 -21.81
CA ILE A 10 -9.84 3.56 -22.22
C ILE A 10 -9.46 2.94 -23.59
N PRO A 11 -9.08 3.71 -24.63
CA PRO A 11 -8.61 3.13 -25.88
C PRO A 11 -7.36 2.25 -25.77
N ASN A 12 -6.39 2.62 -24.92
CA ASN A 12 -5.19 1.81 -24.71
C ASN A 12 -5.50 0.52 -23.94
N VAL A 13 -6.41 0.57 -22.96
CA VAL A 13 -6.89 -0.61 -22.24
C VAL A 13 -7.65 -1.55 -23.18
N ALA A 14 -8.56 -1.02 -24.02
CA ALA A 14 -9.29 -1.81 -25.00
C ALA A 14 -8.33 -2.56 -25.94
N ARG A 15 -7.32 -1.85 -26.47
CA ARG A 15 -6.27 -2.42 -27.31
C ARG A 15 -5.47 -3.50 -26.58
N GLY A 16 -5.02 -3.23 -25.35
CA GLY A 16 -4.25 -4.17 -24.55
C GLY A 16 -5.03 -5.43 -24.15
N ALA A 17 -6.35 -5.29 -23.96
CA ALA A 17 -7.25 -6.39 -23.63
C ALA A 17 -7.81 -7.13 -24.86
N GLY A 18 -7.51 -6.68 -26.08
CA GLY A 18 -8.02 -7.28 -27.32
C GLY A 18 -9.53 -7.14 -27.50
N VAL A 19 -10.15 -6.08 -26.94
CA VAL A 19 -11.59 -5.83 -27.02
C VAL A 19 -11.89 -4.51 -27.72
N ALA A 20 -13.12 -4.34 -28.20
CA ALA A 20 -13.58 -3.07 -28.75
C ALA A 20 -13.72 -2.00 -27.65
N VAL A 21 -13.44 -0.73 -27.99
CA VAL A 21 -13.58 0.41 -27.07
C VAL A 21 -14.97 0.51 -26.41
N PRO A 22 -16.10 0.30 -27.12
CA PRO A 22 -17.43 0.31 -26.49
C PRO A 22 -17.61 -0.77 -25.41
N THR A 23 -16.91 -1.91 -25.52
CA THR A 23 -16.93 -2.96 -24.49
C THR A 23 -16.34 -2.44 -23.18
N VAL A 24 -15.25 -1.68 -23.24
CA VAL A 24 -14.64 -1.08 -22.04
C VAL A 24 -15.56 -0.02 -21.45
N TYR A 25 -16.13 0.88 -22.26
CA TYR A 25 -17.07 1.91 -21.79
C TYR A 25 -18.34 1.32 -21.14
N ARG A 26 -18.78 0.14 -21.57
CA ARG A 26 -19.92 -0.56 -20.94
C ARG A 26 -19.64 -0.95 -19.49
N HIS A 27 -18.38 -1.26 -19.15
CA HIS A 27 -17.97 -1.66 -17.80
C HIS A 27 -17.42 -0.49 -16.98
N PHE A 28 -16.75 0.46 -17.64
CA PHE A 28 -16.12 1.62 -17.03
C PHE A 28 -16.57 2.87 -17.80
N PRO A 29 -17.71 3.47 -17.43
CA PRO A 29 -18.26 4.63 -18.14
C PRO A 29 -17.31 5.83 -18.18
N THR A 30 -16.52 6.01 -17.11
CA THR A 30 -15.53 7.08 -16.99
C THR A 30 -14.11 6.53 -16.82
N LYS A 31 -13.11 7.41 -16.99
CA LYS A 31 -11.71 7.06 -16.70
C LYS A 31 -11.52 6.78 -15.21
N GLU A 32 -12.22 7.53 -14.37
CA GLU A 32 -12.24 7.38 -12.92
C GLU A 32 -12.78 6.01 -12.52
N ASP A 33 -13.86 5.53 -13.15
CA ASP A 33 -14.39 4.17 -12.88
C ASP A 33 -13.38 3.08 -13.24
N LEU A 34 -12.62 3.28 -14.32
CA LEU A 34 -11.55 2.37 -14.72
C LEU A 34 -10.39 2.38 -13.71
N GLU A 35 -9.96 3.57 -13.28
CA GLU A 35 -8.91 3.73 -12.27
C GLU A 35 -9.32 3.10 -10.93
N ASP A 36 -10.56 3.32 -10.49
CA ASP A 36 -11.13 2.71 -9.29
C ASP A 36 -11.20 1.18 -9.41
N GLY A 37 -11.64 0.66 -10.56
CA GLY A 37 -11.66 -0.78 -10.84
C GLY A 37 -10.26 -1.42 -10.79
N ILE A 38 -9.26 -0.75 -11.34
CA ILE A 38 -7.85 -1.18 -11.27
C ILE A 38 -7.37 -1.12 -9.81
N GLY A 39 -7.65 -0.03 -9.09
CA GLY A 39 -7.30 0.13 -7.68
C GLY A 39 -7.87 -0.98 -6.81
N GLN A 40 -9.15 -1.34 -7.01
CA GLN A 40 -9.80 -2.45 -6.33
C GLN A 40 -9.16 -3.80 -6.67
N HIS A 41 -8.84 -4.04 -7.95
CA HIS A 41 -8.19 -5.28 -8.38
C HIS A 41 -6.81 -5.46 -7.75
N VAL A 42 -5.98 -4.42 -7.78
CA VAL A 42 -4.64 -4.44 -7.17
C VAL A 42 -4.73 -4.57 -5.66
N ARG A 43 -5.70 -3.91 -5.01
CA ARG A 43 -5.94 -4.08 -3.57
C ARG A 43 -6.32 -5.51 -3.25
N LYS A 44 -7.24 -6.13 -4.00
CA LYS A 44 -7.64 -7.52 -3.80
C LYS A 44 -6.46 -8.49 -3.92
N ALA A 45 -5.52 -8.24 -4.84
CA ALA A 45 -4.30 -9.03 -4.96
C ALA A 45 -3.33 -8.88 -3.76
N ARG A 46 -3.48 -7.82 -2.97
CA ARG A 46 -2.65 -7.52 -1.78
C ARG A 46 -3.34 -7.88 -0.45
N VAL A 47 -4.65 -8.06 -0.46
CA VAL A 47 -5.47 -8.42 0.71
C VAL A 47 -5.43 -9.93 0.91
N GLY A 48 -5.41 -10.39 2.17
CA GLY A 48 -5.52 -11.81 2.53
C GLY A 48 -4.21 -12.48 2.94
N LYS A 49 -3.11 -11.73 3.03
CA LYS A 49 -1.86 -12.25 3.60
C LYS A 49 -1.89 -12.09 5.11
N GLU A 50 -2.03 -13.21 5.80
CA GLU A 50 -1.88 -13.26 7.25
C GLU A 50 -0.45 -12.92 7.66
N PHE A 51 -0.33 -12.19 8.77
CA PHE A 51 0.95 -11.94 9.42
C PHE A 51 0.76 -11.93 10.93
N HIS A 52 1.86 -12.19 11.65
CA HIS A 52 1.90 -12.07 13.10
C HIS A 52 3.15 -11.28 13.47
N GLY A 53 2.94 -10.24 14.28
CA GLY A 53 3.97 -9.32 14.71
C GLY A 53 4.59 -8.46 13.60
N LEU A 54 5.53 -7.62 14.01
CA LEU A 54 6.21 -6.64 13.16
C LEU A 54 6.97 -7.33 12.02
N GLU A 55 7.72 -8.38 12.32
CA GLU A 55 8.49 -9.11 11.30
C GLU A 55 7.59 -9.79 10.26
N GLY A 56 6.45 -10.33 10.68
CA GLY A 56 5.45 -10.89 9.77
C GLY A 56 4.90 -9.81 8.83
N LEU A 57 4.57 -8.64 9.38
CA LEU A 57 4.09 -7.50 8.61
C LEU A 57 5.14 -7.02 7.60
N LEU A 58 6.40 -6.90 8.01
CA LEU A 58 7.50 -6.48 7.15
C LEU A 58 7.67 -7.46 5.97
N ARG A 59 7.60 -8.77 6.23
CA ARG A 59 7.61 -9.79 5.16
C ARG A 59 6.46 -9.59 4.16
N VAL A 60 5.23 -9.46 4.64
CA VAL A 60 4.06 -9.24 3.77
C VAL A 60 4.19 -7.94 2.98
N THR A 61 4.73 -6.89 3.61
CA THR A 61 5.00 -5.60 2.96
C THR A 61 6.04 -5.76 1.85
N ARG A 62 7.13 -6.50 2.08
CA ARG A 62 8.15 -6.83 1.06
C ARG A 62 7.51 -7.46 -0.16
N GLU A 63 6.77 -8.55 0.03
CA GLU A 63 6.13 -9.28 -1.06
C GLU A 63 5.15 -8.39 -1.86
N ASN A 64 4.45 -7.48 -1.17
CA ASN A 64 3.55 -6.53 -1.81
C ASN A 64 4.28 -5.46 -2.61
N TRP A 65 5.48 -5.07 -2.19
CA TRP A 65 6.32 -4.07 -2.86
C TRP A 65 7.09 -4.67 -4.03
N ASP A 66 7.56 -5.92 -3.91
CA ASP A 66 8.15 -6.67 -5.02
C ASP A 66 7.12 -6.79 -6.16
N GLY A 67 5.90 -7.23 -5.83
CA GLY A 67 4.81 -7.26 -6.81
C GLY A 67 4.41 -5.88 -7.32
N ALA A 68 4.73 -4.79 -6.62
CA ALA A 68 4.52 -3.43 -7.10
C ALA A 68 5.60 -2.98 -8.10
N ALA A 69 6.85 -3.39 -7.89
CA ALA A 69 7.98 -3.01 -8.74
C ALA A 69 7.80 -3.48 -10.20
N ASP A 70 7.10 -4.60 -10.39
CA ASP A 70 6.79 -5.16 -11.71
C ASP A 70 5.55 -4.54 -12.38
N LEU A 71 4.84 -3.63 -11.70
CA LEU A 71 3.60 -3.07 -12.24
C LEU A 71 3.87 -2.04 -13.34
N PRO A 72 3.03 -2.00 -14.38
CA PRO A 72 3.07 -0.94 -15.37
C PRO A 72 2.91 0.45 -14.73
N ASN A 73 3.57 1.46 -15.30
CA ASN A 73 3.53 2.86 -14.83
C ASN A 73 2.11 3.42 -14.64
N GLY A 74 1.15 3.01 -15.47
CA GLY A 74 -0.25 3.40 -15.32
C GLY A 74 -0.88 2.87 -14.03
N THR A 75 -0.58 1.61 -13.67
CA THR A 75 -1.03 0.97 -12.43
C THR A 75 -0.36 1.57 -11.20
N LEU A 76 0.94 1.89 -11.28
CA LEU A 76 1.65 2.63 -10.22
C LEU A 76 1.06 4.03 -10.01
N ALA A 77 0.61 4.69 -11.07
CA ALA A 77 -0.08 5.98 -10.97
C ALA A 77 -1.43 5.84 -10.27
N VAL A 78 -2.21 4.79 -10.60
CA VAL A 78 -3.44 4.46 -9.88
C VAL A 78 -3.15 4.20 -8.40
N LEU A 79 -2.15 3.37 -8.07
CA LEU A 79 -1.76 3.10 -6.68
C LEU A 79 -1.38 4.35 -5.88
N LEU A 80 -0.72 5.31 -6.54
CA LEU A 80 -0.37 6.60 -5.94
C LEU A 80 -1.61 7.48 -5.75
N ALA A 81 -2.53 7.48 -6.71
CA ALA A 81 -3.79 8.23 -6.67
C ALA A 81 -4.83 7.62 -5.73
N THR A 82 -4.74 6.32 -5.46
CA THR A 82 -5.59 5.56 -4.54
C THR A 82 -5.20 5.94 -3.10
N ASN A 83 -5.51 7.16 -2.65
CA ASN A 83 -5.36 7.53 -1.23
C ASN A 83 -5.94 8.91 -0.84
N VAL A 84 -7.16 9.25 -1.26
CA VAL A 84 -7.90 10.34 -0.58
C VAL A 84 -9.36 9.99 -0.32
N ARG A 85 -10.04 9.33 -1.26
CA ARG A 85 -11.49 9.08 -1.19
C ARG A 85 -11.90 7.88 -0.31
N ASP A 86 -11.02 6.88 -0.15
CA ASP A 86 -11.33 5.62 0.55
C ASP A 86 -10.83 5.59 2.02
N ILE A 87 -10.27 6.70 2.49
CA ILE A 87 -9.62 6.83 3.82
C ILE A 87 -10.63 6.69 4.96
N GLY A 88 -11.89 7.11 4.82
CA GLY A 88 -12.80 7.12 5.98
C GLY A 88 -13.11 5.73 6.57
N ARG A 89 -13.74 4.84 5.78
CA ARG A 89 -14.25 3.54 6.28
C ARG A 89 -13.22 2.41 6.27
N SER A 90 -12.21 2.49 5.39
CA SER A 90 -11.20 1.45 5.28
C SER A 90 -10.14 1.55 6.39
N GLN A 91 -9.95 2.73 7.00
CA GLN A 91 -8.89 2.92 8.01
C GLN A 91 -9.24 2.30 9.35
N GLU A 92 -10.50 2.39 9.80
CA GLU A 92 -10.91 1.80 11.09
C GLU A 92 -10.74 0.27 11.08
N HIS A 93 -11.24 -0.41 10.04
CA HIS A 93 -11.05 -1.85 9.86
C HIS A 93 -9.57 -2.23 9.75
N ARG A 94 -8.77 -1.40 9.08
CA ARG A 94 -7.33 -1.65 8.92
C ARG A 94 -6.58 -1.45 10.23
N ARG A 95 -6.94 -0.43 11.02
CA ARG A 95 -6.37 -0.18 12.34
C ARG A 95 -6.65 -1.35 13.29
N SER A 96 -7.91 -1.76 13.40
CA SER A 96 -8.30 -2.91 14.21
C SER A 96 -7.58 -4.21 13.78
N TYR A 97 -7.43 -4.43 12.48
CA TYR A 97 -6.66 -5.55 11.95
C TYR A 97 -5.18 -5.47 12.33
N LEU A 98 -4.54 -4.31 12.16
CA LEU A 98 -3.14 -4.09 12.55
C LEU A 98 -2.94 -4.31 14.05
N GLU A 99 -3.80 -3.74 14.89
CA GLU A 99 -3.76 -3.91 16.34
C GLU A 99 -3.82 -5.37 16.77
N THR A 100 -4.75 -6.12 16.18
CA THR A 100 -4.93 -7.55 16.49
C THR A 100 -3.68 -8.35 16.15
N HIS A 101 -3.07 -8.11 15.00
CA HIS A 101 -1.96 -8.93 14.50
C HIS A 101 -0.58 -8.45 14.98
N LEU A 102 -0.44 -7.19 15.38
CA LEU A 102 0.76 -6.63 15.99
C LEU A 102 0.76 -6.72 17.51
N GLY A 103 -0.29 -7.24 18.15
CA GLY A 103 -0.47 -7.28 19.61
C GLY A 103 0.82 -7.49 20.42
N PRO A 104 1.60 -8.57 20.17
CA PRO A 104 2.84 -8.83 20.90
C PRO A 104 3.88 -7.69 20.81
N ASP A 105 3.96 -7.01 19.67
CA ASP A 105 4.86 -5.88 19.46
C ASP A 105 4.33 -4.60 20.11
N LEU A 106 3.01 -4.45 20.24
CA LEU A 106 2.39 -3.30 20.90
C LEU A 106 2.42 -3.42 22.44
N ASP A 107 2.57 -4.62 22.98
CA ASP A 107 2.55 -4.87 24.42
C ASP A 107 3.62 -4.06 25.17
N GLY A 108 3.22 -3.32 26.20
CA GLY A 108 4.16 -2.51 26.98
C GLY A 108 4.59 -1.20 26.30
N LEU A 109 4.06 -0.84 25.13
CA LEU A 109 4.13 0.54 24.64
C LEU A 109 3.17 1.44 25.43
N LEU A 110 3.52 2.72 25.57
CA LEU A 110 2.59 3.73 26.09
C LEU A 110 1.39 3.88 25.14
N PRO A 111 0.18 4.21 25.63
CA PRO A 111 -1.00 4.34 24.79
C PRO A 111 -0.82 5.29 23.60
N GLU A 112 -0.20 6.45 23.82
CA GLU A 112 0.08 7.43 22.76
C GLU A 112 1.08 6.89 21.72
N ASP A 113 2.11 6.16 22.17
CA ASP A 113 3.09 5.54 21.29
C ASP A 113 2.50 4.44 20.42
N ARG A 114 1.57 3.66 21.00
CA ARG A 114 0.83 2.65 20.26
C ARG A 114 0.06 3.28 19.10
N GLU A 115 -0.66 4.38 19.36
CA GLU A 115 -1.43 5.07 18.30
C GLU A 115 -0.51 5.60 17.20
N HIS A 116 0.57 6.28 17.56
CA HIS A 116 1.54 6.80 16.58
C HIS A 116 2.22 5.69 15.79
N PHE A 117 2.59 4.59 16.44
CA PHE A 117 3.20 3.45 15.76
C PHE A 117 2.24 2.83 14.73
N LEU A 118 0.97 2.65 15.09
CA LEU A 118 -0.06 2.15 14.18
C LEU A 118 -0.29 3.07 12.98
N ASP A 119 -0.30 4.39 13.19
CA ASP A 119 -0.45 5.38 12.10
C ASP A 119 0.72 5.30 11.11
N VAL A 120 1.95 5.19 11.63
CA VAL A 120 3.16 5.05 10.83
C VAL A 120 3.16 3.73 10.06
N VAL A 121 2.87 2.62 10.74
CA VAL A 121 2.77 1.29 10.13
C VAL A 121 1.74 1.27 9.01
N GLN A 122 0.53 1.77 9.27
CA GLN A 122 -0.54 1.84 8.27
C GLN A 122 -0.13 2.66 7.04
N SER A 123 0.57 3.77 7.28
CA SER A 123 1.06 4.64 6.21
C SER A 123 2.12 3.95 5.37
N ILE A 124 3.07 3.24 5.98
CA ILE A 124 4.14 2.51 5.27
C ILE A 124 3.59 1.30 4.52
N ALA A 125 2.64 0.57 5.10
CA ALA A 125 2.00 -0.58 4.44
C ALA A 125 1.03 -0.17 3.30
N SER A 126 0.96 1.11 2.94
CA SER A 126 0.06 1.64 1.92
C SER A 126 0.61 1.52 0.49
N GLY A 127 -0.29 1.60 -0.49
CA GLY A 127 0.06 1.64 -1.91
C GLY A 127 0.97 2.82 -2.28
N PRO A 128 0.64 4.06 -1.86
CA PRO A 128 1.49 5.22 -2.12
C PRO A 128 2.87 5.13 -1.50
N ALA A 129 2.99 4.58 -0.28
CA ALA A 129 4.31 4.38 0.33
C ALA A 129 5.18 3.45 -0.52
N ALA A 130 4.64 2.33 -1.01
CA ALA A 130 5.36 1.45 -1.93
C ALA A 130 5.89 2.23 -3.15
N VAL A 131 5.04 3.02 -3.80
CA VAL A 131 5.43 3.83 -4.98
C VAL A 131 6.48 4.88 -4.63
N ALA A 132 6.33 5.56 -3.48
CA ALA A 132 7.25 6.60 -3.05
C ALA A 132 8.65 6.05 -2.74
N PHE A 133 8.72 4.96 -1.98
CA PHE A 133 9.99 4.31 -1.63
C PHE A 133 10.66 3.68 -2.85
N LEU A 134 9.92 2.99 -3.72
CA LEU A 134 10.47 2.42 -4.96
C LEU A 134 11.16 3.50 -5.82
N ARG A 135 10.55 4.69 -5.92
CA ARG A 135 11.12 5.82 -6.66
C ARG A 135 12.33 6.43 -5.98
N ALA A 136 12.30 6.58 -4.66
CA ALA A 136 13.39 7.20 -3.91
C ALA A 136 14.62 6.28 -3.84
N CYS A 137 14.42 4.98 -3.66
CA CYS A 137 15.48 4.02 -3.42
C CYS A 137 16.00 3.35 -4.70
N GLY A 138 15.23 3.38 -5.80
CA GLY A 138 15.61 2.84 -7.11
C GLY A 138 15.48 1.33 -7.26
N SER A 139 15.23 0.58 -6.18
CA SER A 139 14.92 -0.85 -6.21
C SER A 139 13.96 -1.24 -5.08
N ALA A 140 13.23 -2.35 -5.27
CA ALA A 140 12.34 -2.92 -4.26
C ALA A 140 13.10 -3.37 -3.01
N GLU A 141 14.27 -3.99 -3.19
CA GLU A 141 15.16 -4.40 -2.11
C GLU A 141 15.55 -3.22 -1.22
N ARG A 142 16.12 -2.15 -1.79
CA ARG A 142 16.55 -0.98 -1.02
C ARG A 142 15.36 -0.25 -0.38
N ALA A 143 14.24 -0.18 -1.09
CA ALA A 143 13.00 0.41 -0.58
C ALA A 143 12.54 -0.32 0.69
N HIS A 144 12.46 -1.65 0.62
CA HIS A 144 12.03 -2.46 1.74
C HIS A 144 13.03 -2.44 2.90
N ASP A 145 14.33 -2.47 2.63
CA ASP A 145 15.36 -2.41 3.67
C ASP A 145 15.27 -1.09 4.44
N ALA A 146 15.08 0.03 3.74
CA ALA A 146 14.89 1.34 4.36
C ALA A 146 13.62 1.40 5.22
N ALA A 147 12.49 0.91 4.71
CA ALA A 147 11.23 0.88 5.45
C ALA A 147 11.30 -0.03 6.69
N SER A 148 11.94 -1.19 6.56
CA SER A 148 12.14 -2.14 7.66
C SER A 148 13.06 -1.59 8.73
N TRP A 149 14.17 -1.00 8.33
CA TRP A 149 15.08 -0.31 9.26
C TRP A 149 14.36 0.78 10.04
N MET A 150 13.58 1.63 9.36
CA MET A 150 12.82 2.70 10.00
C MET A 150 11.80 2.17 11.01
N LEU A 151 11.01 1.15 10.63
CA LEU A 151 9.98 0.59 11.52
C LEU A 151 10.56 -0.12 12.75
N ARG A 152 11.65 -0.89 12.57
CA ARG A 152 12.36 -1.54 13.69
C ARG A 152 12.95 -0.49 14.63
N THR A 153 13.65 0.51 14.08
CA THR A 153 14.27 1.58 14.88
C THR A 153 13.22 2.35 15.69
N LEU A 154 12.09 2.66 15.06
CA LEU A 154 10.97 3.31 15.76
C LEU A 154 10.44 2.42 16.88
N HIS A 155 10.14 1.16 16.59
CA HIS A 155 9.62 0.21 17.57
C HIS A 155 10.53 0.04 18.79
N GLU A 156 11.83 -0.15 18.55
CA GLU A 156 12.85 -0.27 19.60
C GLU A 156 12.94 0.99 20.47
N THR A 157 12.88 2.17 19.83
CA THR A 157 12.92 3.47 20.52
C THR A 157 11.69 3.64 21.43
N LEU A 158 10.50 3.28 20.94
CA LEU A 158 9.26 3.38 21.73
C LEU A 158 9.26 2.38 22.91
N LYS A 159 9.77 1.16 22.71
CA LYS A 159 9.96 0.18 23.78
C LYS A 159 10.95 0.67 24.85
N ALA A 160 12.08 1.25 24.44
CA ALA A 160 13.06 1.79 25.37
C ALA A 160 12.47 2.93 26.22
N ARG A 161 11.66 3.80 25.60
CA ARG A 161 10.97 4.91 26.27
C ARG A 161 9.94 4.44 27.30
N ALA A 162 9.24 3.34 27.03
CA ALA A 162 8.25 2.82 27.98
C ALA A 162 8.89 2.13 29.22
N ASN A 163 10.16 1.73 29.11
CA ASN A 163 10.90 1.03 30.16
C ASN A 163 11.82 1.95 31.00
N GLY A 164 11.97 3.22 30.61
CA GLY A 164 12.82 4.21 31.29
C GLY A 164 12.00 5.24 32.04
#